data_AF-A0A2A2H0D5-F1
#
_entry.id   AF-A0A2A2H0D5-F1
#
_cell.length_a   1.000
_cell.length_b   1.000
_cell.length_c   1.000
_cell.angle_alpha   90.00
_cell.angle_beta   90.00
_cell.angle_gamma   90.00
#
_symmetry.space_group_name_H-M   'P 1'
#
loop_
_entity.id
_entity.type
_entity.pdbx_description
1 polymer ?
#
loop_
_entity_poly.entity_id
_entity_poly.type
_entity_poly.pdbx_seq_one_letter_code
_entity_poly.pdbx_strand_id
1 'polypeptide(L)'
;MKFSLKVVTTPMCEEIVKLAGISNYVVNKTPDSVGADIAVVLSETKLSTKSIKIKLNTFSQIKESIEMLSEKFETSPLDYEIKEIVGSKKNRKIKVKVYSNFLKEIVKDMGFSVADKDYNFVVYPDYMKDNVVNEDVETVEIPSHKNVPLSAIERAEMRYNILEKRLCMKP
;
A
#
# COMPACT_ATOMS: atom_id res chain seq x y z
N MET A 1 1.26 35.08 18.25
CA MET A 1 1.23 34.38 16.93
C MET A 1 1.13 32.89 17.20
N LYS A 2 0.01 32.24 16.84
CA LYS A 2 -0.02 30.76 16.74
C LYS A 2 0.61 30.41 15.41
N PHE A 3 1.80 29.82 15.41
CA PHE A 3 2.33 29.18 14.22
C PHE A 3 1.40 28.00 13.89
N SER A 4 0.67 28.09 12.78
CA SER A 4 -0.11 26.95 12.29
C SER A 4 0.85 25.97 11.64
N LEU A 5 0.91 24.74 12.17
CA LEU A 5 1.74 23.67 11.64
C LEU A 5 1.46 23.45 10.15
N LYS A 6 2.48 23.55 9.31
CA LYS A 6 2.39 23.34 7.87
C LYS A 6 2.66 21.87 7.53
N VAL A 7 1.58 21.11 7.40
CA VAL A 7 1.62 19.71 6.96
C VAL A 7 1.64 19.65 5.43
N VAL A 8 2.55 18.86 4.87
CA VAL A 8 2.57 18.55 3.43
C VAL A 8 2.40 17.05 3.22
N THR A 9 1.69 16.66 2.18
CA THR A 9 1.56 15.25 1.80
C THR A 9 1.68 15.07 0.29
N THR A 10 1.94 13.84 -0.14
CA THR A 10 1.95 13.50 -1.57
C THR A 10 0.54 13.09 -2.03
N PRO A 11 0.22 13.20 -3.33
CA PRO A 11 -1.08 12.74 -3.85
C PRO A 11 -1.43 11.30 -3.47
N MET A 12 -0.43 10.42 -3.34
CA MET A 12 -0.67 9.02 -2.96
C MET A 12 -1.09 8.82 -1.50
N CYS A 13 -0.79 9.78 -0.62
CA CYS A 13 -1.07 9.73 0.82
C CYS A 13 -2.23 10.65 1.22
N GLU A 14 -2.75 11.47 0.30
CA GLU A 14 -3.75 12.49 0.57
C GLU A 14 -5.03 11.91 1.20
N GLU A 15 -5.54 10.80 0.66
CA GLU A 15 -6.73 10.15 1.21
C GLU A 15 -6.55 9.77 2.68
N ILE A 16 -5.38 9.26 3.04
CA ILE A 16 -5.07 8.79 4.39
C ILE A 16 -4.95 9.96 5.37
N VAL A 17 -4.37 11.07 4.93
CA VAL A 17 -4.32 12.32 5.69
C VAL A 17 -5.74 12.86 5.92
N LYS A 18 -6.60 12.84 4.90
CA LYS A 18 -8.02 13.22 5.03
C LYS A 18 -8.75 12.33 6.01
N LEU A 19 -8.64 11.01 5.85
CA LEU A 19 -9.29 10.02 6.71
C LEU A 19 -8.78 10.08 8.15
N ALA A 20 -7.55 10.53 8.39
CA ALA A 20 -7.05 10.79 9.73
C ALA A 20 -7.67 12.04 10.40
N GLY A 21 -8.54 12.79 9.71
CA GLY A 21 -9.18 14.00 10.22
C GLY A 21 -8.32 15.26 10.11
N ILE A 22 -7.19 15.19 9.39
CA ILE A 22 -6.28 16.33 9.21
C ILE A 22 -6.83 17.19 8.08
N SER A 23 -7.31 18.39 8.38
CA SER A 23 -7.94 19.29 7.42
C SER A 23 -7.02 20.37 6.84
N ASN A 24 -5.94 20.74 7.55
CA ASN A 24 -5.01 21.77 7.13
C ASN A 24 -3.68 21.16 6.66
N TYR A 25 -3.58 20.87 5.38
CA TYR A 25 -2.37 20.35 4.74
C TYR A 25 -2.29 20.82 3.27
N VAL A 26 -1.11 20.68 2.68
CA VAL A 26 -0.86 20.95 1.26
C VAL A 26 -0.48 19.67 0.54
N VAL A 27 -1.07 19.42 -0.62
CA VAL A 27 -0.70 18.29 -1.49
C VAL A 27 0.42 18.74 -2.43
N ASN A 28 1.57 18.06 -2.40
CA ASN A 28 2.69 18.36 -3.28
C ASN A 28 3.47 17.07 -3.62
N LYS A 29 3.84 16.92 -4.90
CA LYS A 29 4.63 15.77 -5.38
C LYS A 29 6.09 15.82 -4.90
N THR A 30 6.60 16.99 -4.55
CA THR A 30 7.96 17.26 -4.07
C THR A 30 7.92 17.98 -2.71
N PRO A 31 7.58 17.29 -1.61
CA PRO A 31 7.39 17.91 -0.29
C PRO A 31 8.57 18.76 0.22
N ASP A 32 9.81 18.41 -0.11
CA ASP A 32 11.01 19.17 0.29
C ASP A 32 11.07 20.58 -0.35
N SER A 33 10.33 20.83 -1.43
CA SER A 33 10.33 22.13 -2.13
C SER A 33 9.45 23.20 -1.46
N VAL A 34 8.66 22.83 -0.45
CA VAL A 34 7.56 23.68 0.04
C VAL A 34 7.78 24.24 1.44
N GLY A 35 8.94 24.00 2.06
CA GLY A 35 9.25 24.48 3.42
C GLY A 35 8.20 24.02 4.44
N ALA A 36 7.93 22.72 4.49
CA ALA A 36 6.97 22.12 5.42
C ALA A 36 7.57 21.95 6.83
N ASP A 37 6.75 22.05 7.86
CA ASP A 37 7.16 21.67 9.22
C ASP A 37 7.22 20.14 9.35
N ILE A 38 6.29 19.45 8.67
CA ILE A 38 6.22 18.01 8.63
C ILE A 38 5.60 17.51 7.32
N ALA A 39 6.19 16.46 6.76
CA ALA A 39 5.66 15.79 5.58
C ALA A 39 5.07 14.41 5.93
N VAL A 40 3.91 14.05 5.40
CA VAL A 40 3.33 12.69 5.46
C VAL A 40 3.53 12.03 4.10
N VAL A 41 4.34 10.97 4.05
CA VAL A 41 4.74 10.32 2.80
C VAL A 41 4.84 8.80 2.95
N LEU A 42 4.85 8.09 1.82
CA LEU A 42 5.12 6.66 1.79
C LEU A 42 6.49 6.34 2.40
N SER A 43 6.58 5.19 3.06
CA SER A 43 7.77 4.75 3.80
C SER A 43 9.06 4.68 2.96
N GLU A 44 8.90 4.45 1.66
CA GLU A 44 9.95 4.35 0.66
C GLU A 44 10.48 5.73 0.23
N THR A 45 9.74 6.81 0.51
CA THR A 45 10.09 8.16 0.09
C THR A 45 11.22 8.72 0.94
N LYS A 46 12.35 9.09 0.33
CA LYS A 46 13.45 9.80 1.00
C LYS A 46 13.20 11.31 0.95
N LEU A 47 13.30 11.97 2.09
CA LEU A 47 13.15 13.43 2.22
C LEU A 47 14.19 13.96 3.20
N SER A 48 14.64 15.20 2.99
CA SER A 48 15.45 15.92 3.97
C SER A 48 14.58 16.55 5.07
N THR A 49 13.34 16.92 4.74
CA THR A 49 12.36 17.46 5.68
C THR A 49 11.91 16.39 6.67
N LYS A 50 11.63 16.81 7.92
CA LYS A 50 11.01 15.95 8.95
C LYS A 50 9.74 15.31 8.38
N SER A 51 9.63 14.00 8.49
CA SER A 51 8.51 13.27 7.89
C SER A 51 7.97 12.15 8.77
N ILE A 52 6.66 11.91 8.62
CA ILE A 52 5.96 10.72 9.09
C ILE A 52 5.87 9.76 7.89
N LYS A 53 6.35 8.54 8.11
CA LYS A 53 6.38 7.49 7.11
C LYS A 53 5.17 6.58 7.31
N ILE A 54 4.37 6.40 6.27
CA ILE A 54 3.21 5.52 6.29
C ILE A 54 3.34 4.42 5.23
N LYS A 55 2.67 3.28 5.45
CA LYS A 55 2.58 2.17 4.50
C LYS A 55 1.13 1.95 4.12
N LEU A 56 0.88 1.65 2.84
CA LEU A 56 -0.48 1.58 2.28
C LEU A 56 -0.66 0.34 1.39
N ASN A 57 0.10 -0.73 1.65
CA ASN A 57 0.08 -1.92 0.80
C ASN A 57 -1.09 -2.84 1.17
N THR A 58 -1.34 -3.01 2.47
CA THR A 58 -2.41 -3.86 3.03
C THR A 58 -3.48 -3.04 3.72
N PHE A 59 -4.66 -3.64 3.92
CA PHE A 59 -5.74 -3.01 4.67
C PHE A 59 -5.35 -2.68 6.11
N SER A 60 -4.64 -3.58 6.80
CA SER A 60 -4.13 -3.32 8.15
C SER A 60 -3.16 -2.15 8.18
N GLN A 61 -2.25 -2.05 7.20
CA GLN A 61 -1.32 -0.91 7.11
C GLN A 61 -2.04 0.42 6.86
N ILE A 62 -3.10 0.41 6.04
CA ILE A 62 -3.95 1.59 5.82
C ILE A 62 -4.59 2.03 7.14
N LYS A 63 -5.23 1.11 7.86
CA LYS A 63 -5.86 1.37 9.16
C LYS A 63 -4.86 1.89 10.19
N GLU A 64 -3.74 1.20 10.36
CA GLU A 64 -2.65 1.61 11.26
C GLU A 64 -2.11 3.00 10.91
N SER A 65 -2.01 3.32 9.62
CA SER A 65 -1.56 4.64 9.18
C SER A 65 -2.57 5.75 9.49
N ILE A 66 -3.87 5.49 9.34
CA ILE A 66 -4.93 6.43 9.72
C ILE A 66 -4.89 6.68 11.23
N GLU A 67 -4.89 5.62 12.04
CA GLU A 67 -4.88 5.68 13.50
C GLU A 67 -3.64 6.41 14.03
N MET A 68 -2.45 6.07 13.52
CA MET A 68 -1.18 6.70 13.88
C MET A 68 -1.20 8.21 13.57
N LEU A 69 -1.71 8.60 12.40
CA LEU A 69 -1.80 10.01 12.03
C LEU A 69 -2.79 10.75 12.92
N SER A 70 -3.98 10.17 13.17
CA SER A 70 -4.97 10.80 14.03
C SER A 70 -4.45 11.03 15.45
N GLU A 71 -3.77 10.04 16.03
CA GLU A 71 -3.13 10.18 17.35
C GLU A 71 -2.07 11.30 17.32
N LYS A 72 -1.22 11.29 16.30
CA LYS A 72 -0.06 12.20 16.22
C LYS A 72 -0.44 13.65 15.93
N PHE A 73 -1.61 13.89 15.32
CA PHE A 73 -2.14 15.22 15.05
C PHE A 73 -3.29 15.61 15.98
N GLU A 74 -3.61 14.78 16.97
CA GLU A 74 -4.69 14.98 17.94
C GLU A 74 -6.04 15.24 17.25
N THR A 75 -6.31 14.49 16.17
CA THR A 75 -7.55 14.55 15.38
C THR A 75 -8.39 13.29 15.58
N SER A 76 -9.64 13.34 15.13
CA SER A 76 -10.52 12.16 15.08
C SER A 76 -10.57 11.60 13.65
N PRO A 77 -10.34 10.30 13.45
CA PRO A 77 -10.54 9.68 12.14
C PRO A 77 -11.95 9.93 11.61
N LEU A 78 -12.07 10.16 10.30
CA LEU A 78 -13.35 10.15 9.61
C LEU A 78 -13.82 8.70 9.43
N ASP A 79 -15.12 8.51 9.21
CA ASP A 79 -15.66 7.19 8.86
C ASP A 79 -15.16 6.74 7.49
N TYR A 80 -14.72 5.49 7.41
CA TYR A 80 -14.35 4.82 6.16
C TYR A 80 -14.71 3.34 6.24
N GLU A 81 -14.98 2.74 5.08
CA GLU A 81 -15.23 1.31 4.97
C GLU A 81 -14.05 0.65 4.26
N ILE A 82 -13.57 -0.45 4.84
CA ILE A 82 -12.67 -1.38 4.18
C ILE A 82 -13.42 -2.70 4.04
N LYS A 83 -13.58 -3.16 2.80
CA LYS A 83 -14.03 -4.53 2.54
C LYS A 83 -12.85 -5.45 2.79
N GLU A 84 -12.70 -5.91 4.04
CA GLU A 84 -11.65 -6.87 4.37
C GLU A 84 -11.82 -8.14 3.55
N ILE A 85 -10.96 -8.32 2.55
CA ILE A 85 -10.76 -9.59 1.88
C ILE A 85 -9.86 -10.41 2.80
N VAL A 86 -10.47 -11.11 3.75
CA VAL A 86 -9.74 -11.90 4.75
C VAL A 86 -9.10 -13.11 4.08
N GLY A 87 -7.78 -13.16 4.09
CA GLY A 87 -7.01 -14.32 3.65
C GLY A 87 -7.44 -15.59 4.39
N SER A 88 -7.79 -16.64 3.64
CA SER A 88 -8.17 -17.92 4.24
C SER A 88 -6.96 -18.66 4.79
N LYS A 89 -7.07 -19.34 5.94
CA LYS A 89 -6.02 -20.29 6.41
C LYS A 89 -5.68 -21.34 5.34
N LYS A 90 -6.61 -21.61 4.40
CA LYS A 90 -6.40 -22.51 3.26
C LYS A 90 -5.30 -22.02 2.30
N ASN A 91 -5.07 -20.70 2.22
CA ASN A 91 -4.10 -20.10 1.30
C ASN A 91 -2.64 -20.45 1.63
N ARG A 92 -2.35 -20.87 2.87
CA ARG A 92 -0.99 -21.27 3.30
C ARG A 92 -0.40 -22.41 2.49
N LYS A 93 -1.24 -23.25 1.87
CA LYS A 93 -0.81 -24.36 1.02
C LYS A 93 -0.28 -23.90 -0.34
N ILE A 94 -0.64 -22.69 -0.77
CA ILE A 94 -0.23 -22.11 -2.04
C ILE A 94 1.09 -21.37 -1.82
N LYS A 95 2.13 -21.83 -2.52
CA LYS A 95 3.47 -21.23 -2.49
C LYS A 95 3.62 -20.26 -3.65
N VAL A 96 4.05 -19.04 -3.37
CA VAL A 96 4.15 -17.94 -4.34
C VAL A 96 5.56 -17.37 -4.31
N LYS A 97 6.21 -17.31 -5.47
CA LYS A 97 7.42 -16.51 -5.66
C LYS A 97 7.00 -15.08 -5.92
N VAL A 98 7.55 -14.13 -5.17
CA VAL A 98 7.08 -12.73 -5.21
C VAL A 98 8.22 -11.80 -5.56
N TYR A 99 8.02 -11.00 -6.60
CA TYR A 99 8.91 -9.93 -6.99
C TYR A 99 8.42 -8.64 -6.31
N SER A 100 9.34 -7.91 -5.66
CA SER A 100 9.08 -6.70 -4.85
C SER A 100 8.59 -6.92 -3.42
N ASN A 101 9.11 -6.09 -2.51
CA ASN A 101 8.79 -6.15 -1.08
C ASN A 101 7.33 -5.77 -0.79
N PHE A 102 6.76 -4.80 -1.50
CA PHE A 102 5.38 -4.38 -1.24
C PHE A 102 4.37 -5.50 -1.59
N LEU A 103 4.59 -6.23 -2.69
CA LEU A 103 3.77 -7.40 -3.02
C LEU A 103 3.97 -8.54 -2.02
N LYS A 104 5.19 -8.70 -1.49
CA LYS A 104 5.48 -9.70 -0.45
C LYS A 104 4.64 -9.46 0.80
N GLU A 105 4.40 -8.20 1.17
CA GLU A 105 3.52 -7.84 2.28
C GLU A 105 2.07 -8.23 1.98
N ILE A 106 1.54 -7.88 0.80
CA ILE A 106 0.17 -8.21 0.38
C ILE A 106 -0.07 -9.73 0.33
N VAL A 107 0.84 -10.47 -0.31
CA VAL A 107 0.74 -11.93 -0.45
C VAL A 107 0.75 -12.62 0.92
N LYS A 108 1.56 -12.13 1.87
CA LYS A 108 1.56 -12.64 3.25
C LYS A 108 0.27 -12.30 4.00
N ASP A 109 -0.23 -11.09 3.83
CA ASP A 109 -1.47 -10.61 4.46
C ASP A 109 -2.68 -11.46 4.03
N MET A 110 -2.73 -11.84 2.75
CA MET A 110 -3.71 -12.79 2.20
C MET A 110 -3.48 -14.25 2.61
N GLY A 111 -2.44 -14.54 3.39
CA GLY A 111 -2.18 -15.85 3.98
C GLY A 111 -1.43 -16.85 3.08
N PHE A 112 -0.85 -16.41 1.96
CA PHE A 112 -0.04 -17.27 1.09
C PHE A 112 1.38 -17.50 1.65
N SER A 113 2.01 -18.60 1.23
CA SER A 113 3.39 -18.90 1.60
C SER A 113 4.36 -18.33 0.56
N VAL A 114 5.29 -17.48 0.96
CA VAL A 114 6.33 -16.97 0.04
C VAL A 114 7.46 -17.98 -0.07
N ALA A 115 7.85 -18.37 -1.29
CA ALA A 115 8.91 -19.35 -1.53
C ALA A 115 9.74 -19.04 -2.77
N ASP A 116 11.05 -19.33 -2.71
CA ASP A 116 11.98 -19.16 -3.83
C ASP A 116 12.16 -20.44 -4.67
N LYS A 117 11.63 -21.57 -4.19
CA LYS A 117 11.64 -22.90 -4.85
C LYS A 117 10.30 -23.60 -4.64
N ASP A 118 9.97 -24.54 -5.53
CA ASP A 118 8.74 -25.34 -5.50
C ASP A 118 7.46 -24.51 -5.34
N TYR A 119 7.43 -23.34 -5.99
CA TYR A 119 6.30 -22.41 -5.97
C TYR A 119 5.27 -22.79 -7.04
N ASN A 120 4.01 -22.49 -6.76
CA ASN A 120 2.88 -22.73 -7.66
C ASN A 120 2.63 -21.56 -8.62
N PHE A 121 3.08 -20.35 -8.23
CA PHE A 121 2.82 -19.11 -8.95
C PHE A 121 3.98 -18.13 -8.80
N VAL A 122 4.09 -17.22 -9.77
CA VAL A 122 4.92 -16.02 -9.65
C VAL A 122 4.03 -14.78 -9.62
N VAL A 123 4.20 -13.92 -8.62
CA VAL A 123 3.53 -12.62 -8.50
C VAL A 123 4.55 -11.51 -8.67
N TYR A 124 4.29 -10.55 -9.55
CA TYR A 124 5.25 -9.49 -9.86
C TYR A 124 4.54 -8.18 -10.22
N PRO A 125 5.18 -7.01 -10.02
CA PRO A 125 4.57 -5.74 -10.38
C PRO A 125 4.73 -5.46 -11.88
N ASP A 126 3.78 -4.70 -12.45
CA ASP A 126 3.75 -4.28 -13.86
C ASP A 126 5.10 -3.78 -14.42
N TYR A 127 5.84 -2.98 -13.66
CA TYR A 127 7.14 -2.43 -14.08
C TYR A 127 8.29 -3.45 -14.09
N MET A 128 8.11 -4.66 -13.57
CA MET A 128 9.10 -5.74 -13.59
C MET A 128 8.81 -6.80 -14.64
N LYS A 129 7.83 -6.58 -15.53
CA LYS A 129 7.45 -7.57 -16.56
C LYS A 129 8.64 -8.12 -17.35
N ASP A 130 9.55 -7.24 -17.77
CA ASP A 130 10.72 -7.63 -18.57
C ASP A 130 11.76 -8.43 -17.77
N ASN A 131 11.71 -8.39 -16.43
CA ASN A 131 12.58 -9.16 -15.54
C ASN A 131 12.03 -10.55 -15.22
N VAL A 132 10.77 -10.83 -15.56
CA VAL A 132 10.13 -12.13 -15.35
C VAL A 132 10.25 -12.92 -16.65
N VAL A 133 11.22 -13.82 -16.70
CA VAL A 133 11.55 -14.57 -17.92
C VAL A 133 11.61 -16.06 -17.60
N ASN A 134 10.99 -16.87 -18.48
CA ASN A 134 11.06 -18.34 -18.46
C ASN A 134 10.58 -18.99 -17.16
N GLU A 135 9.42 -18.58 -16.65
CA GLU A 135 8.76 -19.26 -15.53
C GLU A 135 7.84 -20.37 -16.07
N ASP A 136 8.05 -21.61 -15.62
CA ASP A 136 7.23 -22.78 -16.02
C ASP A 136 5.86 -22.83 -15.32
N VAL A 137 5.58 -21.83 -14.47
CA VAL A 137 4.37 -21.72 -13.69
C VAL A 137 3.60 -20.47 -14.08
N GLU A 138 2.33 -20.40 -13.68
CA GLU A 138 1.52 -19.22 -13.97
C GLU A 138 2.07 -17.97 -13.29
N THR A 139 2.17 -16.90 -14.08
CA THR A 139 2.60 -15.59 -13.61
C THR A 139 1.40 -14.65 -13.47
N VAL A 140 1.43 -13.81 -12.45
CA VAL A 140 0.37 -12.86 -12.08
C VAL A 140 0.98 -11.48 -11.95
N GLU A 141 0.66 -10.63 -12.91
CA GLU A 141 1.05 -9.23 -12.94
C GLU A 141 0.13 -8.39 -12.04
N ILE A 142 0.71 -7.54 -11.20
CA ILE A 142 -0.03 -6.64 -10.31
C ILE A 142 0.28 -5.18 -10.66
N PRO A 143 -0.75 -4.37 -10.99
CA PRO A 143 -0.58 -2.93 -11.23
C PRO A 143 0.03 -2.20 -10.03
N SER A 144 1.14 -1.50 -10.24
CA SER A 144 1.88 -0.80 -9.18
C SER A 144 1.78 0.71 -9.31
N HIS A 145 2.09 1.25 -10.50
CA HIS A 145 2.18 2.70 -10.71
C HIS A 145 1.28 3.20 -11.85
N LYS A 146 1.04 2.38 -12.89
CA LYS A 146 0.20 2.75 -14.03
C LYS A 146 -1.19 2.13 -13.84
N ASN A 147 -2.24 2.87 -14.21
CA ASN A 147 -3.63 2.38 -14.20
C ASN A 147 -4.11 1.89 -12.82
N VAL A 148 -3.67 2.55 -11.75
CA VAL A 148 -4.11 2.29 -10.37
C VAL A 148 -4.96 3.46 -9.84
N PRO A 149 -5.96 3.21 -8.97
CA PRO A 149 -6.74 4.24 -8.32
C PRO A 149 -5.85 5.20 -7.54
N LEU A 150 -6.35 6.44 -7.36
CA LEU A 150 -5.71 7.38 -6.44
C LEU A 150 -5.97 6.98 -4.98
N SER A 151 -7.16 6.45 -4.70
CA SER A 151 -7.53 5.90 -3.39
C SER A 151 -6.60 4.75 -3.01
N ALA A 152 -6.04 4.83 -1.80
CA ALA A 152 -5.29 3.75 -1.17
C ALA A 152 -6.18 2.53 -0.91
N ILE A 153 -7.42 2.74 -0.47
CA ILE A 153 -8.37 1.66 -0.20
C ILE A 153 -8.73 0.92 -1.50
N GLU A 154 -9.16 1.64 -2.55
CA GLU A 154 -9.52 1.02 -3.83
C GLU A 154 -8.31 0.32 -4.49
N ARG A 155 -7.09 0.86 -4.32
CA ARG A 155 -5.87 0.19 -4.78
C ARG A 155 -5.63 -1.14 -4.06
N ALA A 156 -5.80 -1.17 -2.75
CA ALA A 156 -5.67 -2.40 -1.98
C ALA A 156 -6.75 -3.40 -2.43
N GLU A 157 -8.02 -2.99 -2.51
CA GLU A 157 -9.11 -3.84 -2.99
C GLU A 157 -8.83 -4.44 -4.37
N MET A 158 -8.40 -3.62 -5.34
CA MET A 158 -8.06 -4.10 -6.67
C MET A 158 -6.99 -5.21 -6.62
N ARG A 159 -5.89 -4.98 -5.89
CA ARG A 159 -4.76 -5.92 -5.84
C ARG A 159 -5.16 -7.23 -5.17
N TYR A 160 -5.92 -7.16 -4.07
CA TYR A 160 -6.44 -8.33 -3.38
C TYR A 160 -7.38 -9.12 -4.29
N ASN A 161 -8.29 -8.45 -5.01
CA ASN A 161 -9.20 -9.09 -5.95
C ASN A 161 -8.47 -9.79 -7.11
N ILE A 162 -7.39 -9.21 -7.64
CA ILE A 162 -6.58 -9.87 -8.69
C ILE A 162 -5.95 -11.14 -8.11
N LEU A 163 -5.32 -11.05 -6.94
CA LEU A 163 -4.65 -12.20 -6.31
C LEU A 163 -5.65 -13.30 -5.93
N GLU A 164 -6.81 -12.96 -5.37
CA GLU A 164 -7.84 -13.93 -5.01
C GLU A 164 -8.34 -14.69 -6.25
N LYS A 165 -8.71 -13.98 -7.32
CA LYS A 165 -9.22 -14.59 -8.55
C LYS A 165 -8.18 -15.49 -9.23
N ARG A 166 -6.91 -15.11 -9.18
CA ARG A 166 -5.83 -15.82 -9.89
C ARG A 166 -5.21 -16.96 -9.08
N LEU A 167 -5.16 -16.83 -7.76
CA LEU A 167 -4.48 -17.78 -6.88
C LEU A 167 -5.44 -18.71 -6.13
N CYS A 168 -6.64 -18.24 -5.74
CA CYS A 168 -7.56 -19.00 -4.89
C CYS A 168 -8.70 -19.67 -5.65
N MET A 169 -9.24 -19.03 -6.69
CA MET A 169 -10.46 -19.50 -7.37
C MET A 169 -10.21 -20.45 -8.55
N LYS A 170 -9.14 -21.24 -8.50
CA LYS A 170 -8.90 -22.26 -9.54
C LYS A 170 -9.66 -23.55 -9.23
N PRO A 171 -10.35 -24.15 -10.22
CA PRO A 171 -11.00 -25.45 -10.08
C PRO A 171 -9.99 -26.58 -9.81
#